data_AF-A0A810PQY7-F1
#
_entry.id   AF-A0A810PQY7-F1
#
_cell.length_a   1.000
_cell.length_b   1.000
_cell.length_c   1.000
_cell.angle_alpha   90.00
_cell.angle_beta   90.00
_cell.angle_gamma   90.00
#
_symmetry.space_group_name_H-M   'P 1'
#
loop_
_entity.id
_entity.type
_entity.pdbx_description
1 polymer ?
#
loop_
_entity_poly.entity_id
_entity_poly.type
_entity_poly.pdbx_seq_one_letter_code
_entity_poly.pdbx_strand_id
1 'polypeptide(L)'
;MMGKFLGALLICGAGAWSLGQKWRQGREEERFYADMAASLEQAESSIRFRRLPVPDILREQAQRATCGWIYSQVIQRMKRGIPLQESWTRSVTDVPYKSPKTILQTLEWSGDEDRICLNLRRTAAQLRETLSQLTSQRKQTQKLSLALTASACGLLVILLL
;
A
#
# COMPACT_ATOMS: atom_id res chain seq x y z
N MET A 1 40.15 -14.80 -21.82
CA MET A 1 39.74 -13.93 -20.69
C MET A 1 38.32 -13.36 -20.81
N MET A 2 37.62 -13.50 -21.96
CA MET A 2 36.30 -12.87 -22.20
C MET A 2 35.11 -13.50 -21.44
N GLY A 3 35.15 -14.79 -21.10
CA GLY A 3 34.04 -15.49 -20.43
C GLY A 3 33.77 -15.03 -18.99
N LYS A 4 34.76 -14.44 -18.31
CA LYS A 4 34.64 -13.96 -16.92
C LYS A 4 33.86 -12.64 -16.84
N PHE A 5 33.99 -11.79 -17.87
CA PHE A 5 33.28 -10.52 -17.99
C PHE A 5 31.79 -10.72 -18.32
N LEU A 6 31.49 -11.71 -19.18
CA LEU A 6 30.11 -12.04 -19.52
C LEU A 6 29.34 -12.57 -18.30
N GLY A 7 30.00 -13.40 -17.48
CA GLY A 7 29.42 -13.90 -16.23
C GLY A 7 29.16 -12.80 -15.19
N ALA A 8 30.11 -11.88 -14.99
CA ALA A 8 29.93 -10.77 -14.07
C ALA A 8 28.80 -9.81 -14.52
N LEU A 9 28.73 -9.50 -15.82
CA LEU A 9 27.70 -8.65 -16.39
C LEU A 9 26.29 -9.27 -16.25
N LEU A 10 26.18 -10.58 -16.47
CA LEU A 10 24.92 -11.31 -16.30
C LEU A 10 24.46 -11.35 -14.84
N ILE A 11 25.37 -11.53 -13.88
CA ILE A 11 25.03 -11.51 -12.45
C ILE A 11 24.56 -10.12 -12.01
N CYS A 12 25.25 -9.06 -12.45
CA CYS A 12 24.83 -7.68 -12.18
C CYS A 12 23.48 -7.35 -12.84
N GLY A 13 23.26 -7.79 -14.09
CA GLY A 13 21.99 -7.61 -14.80
C GLY A 13 20.84 -8.34 -14.13
N ALA A 14 21.04 -9.59 -13.73
CA ALA A 14 20.03 -10.38 -13.01
C ALA A 14 19.73 -9.80 -11.62
N GLY A 15 20.74 -9.32 -10.90
CA GLY A 15 20.58 -8.63 -9.63
C GLY A 15 19.78 -7.32 -9.77
N ALA A 16 20.12 -6.51 -10.77
CA ALA A 16 19.40 -5.26 -11.08
C ALA A 16 17.95 -5.53 -11.52
N TRP A 17 17.70 -6.58 -12.29
CA TRP A 17 16.36 -6.99 -12.71
C TRP A 17 15.51 -7.47 -11.53
N SER A 18 16.06 -8.34 -10.67
CA SER A 18 15.40 -8.85 -9.46
C SER A 18 15.06 -7.73 -8.49
N LEU A 19 15.98 -6.77 -8.31
CA LEU A 19 15.72 -5.55 -7.54
C LEU A 19 14.64 -4.70 -8.21
N GLY A 20 14.73 -4.45 -9.53
CA GLY A 20 13.73 -3.70 -10.28
C GLY A 20 12.31 -4.29 -10.18
N GLN A 21 12.20 -5.62 -10.13
CA GLN A 21 10.92 -6.31 -9.98
C GLN A 21 10.35 -6.15 -8.55
N LYS A 22 11.19 -6.28 -7.51
CA LYS A 22 10.81 -5.95 -6.12
C LYS A 22 10.40 -4.49 -5.98
N TRP A 23 11.05 -3.58 -6.72
CA TRP A 23 10.70 -2.15 -6.72
C TRP A 23 9.38 -1.86 -7.41
N ARG A 24 9.02 -2.62 -8.45
CA ARG A 24 7.70 -2.51 -9.10
C ARG A 24 6.58 -2.97 -8.18
N GLN A 25 6.73 -4.14 -7.54
CA GLN A 25 5.77 -4.64 -6.55
C GLN A 25 5.57 -3.64 -5.41
N GLY A 26 6.67 -3.03 -4.96
CA GLY A 26 6.63 -2.02 -3.94
C GLY A 26 5.85 -0.74 -4.30
N ARG A 27 5.76 -0.37 -5.58
CA ARG A 27 4.99 0.83 -6.00
C ARG A 27 3.49 0.57 -6.06
N GLU A 28 3.07 -0.64 -6.38
CA GLU A 28 1.66 -1.01 -6.39
C GLU A 28 1.10 -1.05 -4.98
N GLU A 29 1.87 -1.62 -4.04
CA GLU A 29 1.52 -1.61 -2.62
C GLU A 29 1.44 -0.17 -2.07
N GLU A 30 2.40 0.70 -2.38
CA GLU A 30 2.37 2.13 -1.99
C GLU A 30 1.14 2.87 -2.54
N ARG A 31 0.76 2.62 -3.80
CA ARG A 31 -0.46 3.19 -4.39
C ARG A 31 -1.71 2.71 -3.66
N PHE A 32 -1.77 1.44 -3.29
CA PHE A 32 -2.87 0.88 -2.52
C PHE A 32 -2.98 1.54 -1.13
N TYR A 33 -1.86 1.72 -0.41
CA TYR A 33 -1.84 2.45 0.87
C TYR A 33 -2.35 3.88 0.73
N ALA A 34 -1.85 4.62 -0.27
CA ALA A 34 -2.22 6.01 -0.48
C ALA A 34 -3.71 6.14 -0.85
N ASP A 35 -4.21 5.27 -1.73
CA ASP A 35 -5.61 5.27 -2.16
C ASP A 35 -6.55 4.85 -1.03
N MET A 36 -6.18 3.85 -0.21
CA MET A 36 -6.96 3.47 0.98
C MET A 36 -6.97 4.54 2.06
N ALA A 37 -5.85 5.20 2.33
CA ALA A 37 -5.84 6.30 3.29
C ALA A 37 -6.74 7.45 2.79
N ALA A 38 -6.67 7.78 1.50
CA ALA A 38 -7.51 8.81 0.90
C ALA A 38 -9.01 8.44 0.91
N SER A 39 -9.35 7.17 0.68
CA SER A 39 -10.75 6.72 0.70
C SER A 39 -11.36 6.79 2.10
N LEU A 40 -10.60 6.45 3.14
CA LEU A 40 -11.04 6.55 4.53
C LEU A 40 -11.23 8.00 4.99
N GLU A 41 -10.34 8.92 4.58
CA GLU A 41 -10.49 10.35 4.89
C GLU A 41 -11.65 10.99 4.15
N GLN A 42 -11.86 10.62 2.88
CA GLN A 42 -13.02 11.09 2.14
C GLN A 42 -14.32 10.56 2.75
N ALA A 43 -14.32 9.30 3.22
CA ALA A 43 -15.45 8.74 3.94
C ALA A 43 -15.73 9.50 5.25
N GLU A 44 -14.70 9.79 6.06
CA GLU A 44 -14.82 10.59 7.29
C GLU A 44 -15.37 11.99 7.02
N SER A 45 -14.81 12.69 6.03
CA SER A 45 -15.27 14.01 5.60
C SER A 45 -16.73 13.97 5.12
N SER A 46 -17.12 12.93 4.39
CA SER A 46 -18.48 12.79 3.87
C SER A 46 -19.50 12.52 4.99
N ILE A 47 -19.14 11.73 6.01
CA ILE A 47 -19.99 11.52 7.19
C ILE A 47 -20.12 12.84 7.96
N ARG A 48 -18.99 13.48 8.28
CA ARG A 48 -18.95 14.69 9.11
C ARG A 48 -19.66 15.90 8.49
N PHE A 49 -19.44 16.14 7.19
CA PHE A 49 -19.94 17.36 6.54
C PHE A 49 -21.27 17.17 5.79
N ARG A 50 -21.54 15.97 5.26
CA ARG A 50 -22.74 15.72 4.45
C ARG A 50 -23.78 14.83 5.14
N ARG A 51 -23.47 14.22 6.29
CA ARG A 51 -24.32 13.23 6.98
C ARG A 51 -24.91 12.20 6.01
N LEU A 52 -24.12 11.82 5.00
CA LEU A 52 -24.55 10.84 4.00
C LEU A 52 -24.70 9.48 4.68
N PRO A 53 -25.72 8.70 4.30
CA PRO A 53 -25.85 7.35 4.82
C PRO A 53 -24.65 6.52 4.36
N VAL A 54 -24.09 5.73 5.29
CA VAL A 54 -22.87 4.93 5.08
C VAL A 54 -22.87 4.13 3.76
N PRO A 55 -23.97 3.49 3.31
CA PRO A 55 -24.00 2.77 2.04
C PRO A 55 -23.69 3.61 0.79
N ASP A 56 -24.03 4.89 0.79
CA ASP A 56 -23.80 5.79 -0.35
C ASP A 56 -22.32 6.19 -0.40
N ILE A 57 -21.72 6.47 0.76
CA ILE A 57 -20.28 6.74 0.90
C ILE A 57 -19.47 5.54 0.41
N LEU A 58 -19.85 4.32 0.81
CA LEU A 58 -19.17 3.10 0.33
C LEU A 58 -19.27 2.97 -1.19
N ARG A 59 -20.39 3.38 -1.82
CA ARG A 59 -20.54 3.35 -3.29
C ARG A 59 -19.64 4.35 -4.00
N GLU A 60 -19.44 5.54 -3.44
CA GLU A 60 -18.46 6.49 -3.97
C GLU A 60 -17.04 5.92 -3.87
N GLN A 61 -16.68 5.33 -2.72
CA GLN A 61 -15.36 4.73 -2.55
C GLN A 61 -15.14 3.48 -3.42
N ALA A 62 -16.23 2.79 -3.80
CA ALA A 62 -16.18 1.64 -4.70
C ALA A 62 -15.73 1.98 -6.13
N GLN A 63 -15.81 3.24 -6.56
CA GLN A 63 -15.36 3.68 -7.88
C GLN A 63 -13.84 3.85 -7.99
N ARG A 64 -13.10 3.74 -6.88
CA ARG A 64 -11.65 3.86 -6.87
C ARG A 64 -10.97 2.69 -7.56
N ALA A 65 -9.96 2.99 -8.38
CA ALA A 65 -9.30 2.00 -9.21
C ALA A 65 -8.55 0.92 -8.42
N THR A 66 -7.90 1.28 -7.30
CA THR A 66 -7.04 0.37 -6.54
C THR A 66 -7.76 -0.27 -5.36
N CYS A 67 -8.55 0.47 -4.60
CA CYS A 67 -9.24 -0.06 -3.43
C CYS A 67 -10.76 -0.26 -3.56
N GLY A 68 -11.37 0.17 -4.67
CA GLY A 68 -12.82 0.14 -4.84
C GLY A 68 -13.45 -1.26 -4.79
N TRP A 69 -12.67 -2.30 -5.11
CA TRP A 69 -13.11 -3.68 -5.03
C TRP A 69 -13.45 -4.11 -3.58
N ILE A 70 -12.74 -3.60 -2.55
CA ILE A 70 -13.03 -3.90 -1.14
C ILE A 70 -14.42 -3.37 -0.78
N TYR A 71 -14.68 -2.11 -1.11
CA TYR A 71 -15.96 -1.47 -0.85
C TYR A 71 -17.10 -2.14 -1.61
N SER A 72 -16.84 -2.57 -2.86
CA SER A 72 -17.81 -3.34 -3.66
C SER A 72 -18.20 -4.66 -2.99
N GLN A 73 -17.21 -5.40 -2.46
CA GLN A 73 -17.44 -6.64 -1.72
C GLN A 73 -18.23 -6.39 -0.42
N VAL A 74 -17.92 -5.32 0.30
CA VAL A 74 -18.65 -4.92 1.51
C VAL A 74 -20.12 -4.64 1.18
N ILE A 75 -20.39 -3.84 0.15
CA ILE A 75 -21.76 -3.53 -0.30
C ILE A 75 -22.51 -4.80 -0.71
N GLN A 76 -21.86 -5.70 -1.45
CA GLN A 76 -22.49 -6.96 -1.88
C GLN A 76 -22.84 -7.85 -0.69
N ARG A 77 -21.98 -7.92 0.33
CA ARG A 77 -22.21 -8.68 1.57
C ARG A 77 -23.33 -8.04 2.41
N MET A 78 -23.36 -6.72 2.52
CA MET A 78 -24.45 -5.99 3.18
C MET A 78 -25.80 -6.23 2.51
N LYS A 79 -25.86 -6.26 1.17
CA LYS A 79 -27.08 -6.61 0.42
C LYS A 79 -27.59 -8.02 0.72
N ARG A 80 -26.73 -8.92 1.17
CA ARG A 80 -27.10 -10.29 1.61
C ARG A 80 -27.53 -10.35 3.08
N GLY A 81 -27.67 -9.21 3.75
CA GLY A 81 -28.08 -9.12 5.16
C GLY A 81 -26.94 -9.29 6.16
N ILE A 82 -25.68 -9.32 5.71
CA ILE A 82 -24.52 -9.41 6.61
C ILE A 82 -24.28 -8.03 7.24
N PRO A 83 -24.04 -7.93 8.57
CA PRO A 83 -23.72 -6.67 9.23
C PRO A 83 -22.51 -5.96 8.60
N LEU A 84 -22.46 -4.62 8.67
CA LEU A 84 -21.39 -3.81 8.08
C LEU A 84 -20.00 -4.22 8.60
N GLN A 85 -19.84 -4.37 9.91
CA GLN A 85 -18.56 -4.75 10.52
C GLN A 85 -18.07 -6.11 10.01
N GLU A 86 -18.97 -7.09 9.94
CA GLU A 86 -18.63 -8.43 9.45
C GLU A 86 -18.33 -8.42 7.94
N SER A 87 -19.10 -7.66 7.17
CA SER A 87 -18.87 -7.48 5.73
C SER A 87 -17.49 -6.87 5.46
N TRP A 88 -17.08 -5.88 6.27
CA TRP A 88 -15.76 -5.26 6.22
C TRP A 88 -14.64 -6.26 6.51
N THR A 89 -14.68 -6.92 7.68
CA THR A 89 -13.63 -7.89 8.08
C THR A 89 -13.45 -9.01 7.06
N ARG A 90 -14.55 -9.53 6.50
CA ARG A 90 -14.48 -10.56 5.46
C ARG A 90 -13.86 -10.03 4.17
N SER A 91 -14.16 -8.80 3.77
CA SER A 91 -13.62 -8.20 2.52
C SER A 91 -12.15 -7.80 2.66
N VAL A 92 -11.74 -7.35 3.84
CA VAL A 92 -10.32 -7.05 4.15
C VAL A 92 -9.47 -8.33 4.18
N THR A 93 -10.07 -9.50 4.43
CA THR A 93 -9.34 -10.77 4.45
C THR A 93 -8.75 -11.11 3.07
N ASP A 94 -9.39 -10.65 2.00
CA ASP A 94 -8.97 -10.88 0.61
C ASP A 94 -7.84 -9.91 0.16
N VAL A 95 -7.42 -8.97 1.02
CA VAL A 95 -6.35 -8.01 0.70
C VAL A 95 -5.01 -8.76 0.59
N PRO A 96 -4.28 -8.63 -0.54
CA PRO A 96 -3.06 -9.41 -0.79
C PRO A 96 -1.87 -8.97 0.07
N TYR A 97 -1.93 -7.76 0.64
CA TYR A 97 -0.85 -7.15 1.40
C TYR A 97 -1.10 -7.33 2.91
N LYS A 98 -0.16 -7.97 3.62
CA LYS A 98 -0.30 -8.31 5.05
C LYS A 98 -0.39 -7.08 5.95
N SER A 99 0.47 -6.09 5.74
CA SER A 99 0.56 -4.89 6.56
C SER A 99 -0.70 -4.00 6.52
N PRO A 100 -1.24 -3.59 5.35
CA PRO A 100 -2.47 -2.81 5.32
C PRO A 100 -3.67 -3.67 5.73
N LYS A 101 -3.67 -4.99 5.49
CA LYS A 101 -4.71 -5.90 5.99
C LYS A 101 -4.84 -5.83 7.51
N THR A 102 -3.73 -5.88 8.25
CA THR A 102 -3.77 -5.76 9.72
C THR A 102 -4.35 -4.42 10.16
N ILE A 103 -3.93 -3.31 9.54
CA ILE A 103 -4.42 -1.95 9.88
C ILE A 103 -5.91 -1.80 9.56
N LEU A 104 -6.37 -2.37 8.45
CA LEU A 104 -7.78 -2.33 8.05
C LEU A 104 -8.65 -3.26 8.90
N GLN A 105 -8.11 -4.35 9.43
CA GLN A 105 -8.82 -5.26 10.35
C GLN A 105 -9.12 -4.61 11.71
N THR A 106 -8.31 -3.64 12.14
CA THR A 106 -8.56 -2.89 13.38
C THR A 106 -9.60 -1.79 13.20
N LEU A 107 -10.09 -1.54 11.97
CA LEU A 107 -11.12 -0.55 11.74
C LEU A 107 -12.47 -1.06 12.23
N GLU A 108 -13.06 -0.30 13.15
CA GLU A 108 -14.40 -0.57 13.68
C GLU A 108 -15.41 0.44 13.14
N TRP A 109 -16.43 -0.09 12.48
CA TRP A 109 -17.62 0.62 11.99
C TRP A 109 -18.77 0.64 13.01
N SER A 110 -18.50 0.27 14.27
CA SER A 110 -19.48 0.20 15.35
C SER A 110 -19.41 1.43 16.25
N GLY A 111 -20.58 1.93 16.69
CA GLY A 111 -20.70 3.05 17.62
C GLY A 111 -21.32 4.32 17.00
N ASP A 112 -21.17 5.43 17.72
CA ASP A 112 -21.67 6.75 17.29
C ASP A 112 -20.92 7.26 16.05
N GLU A 113 -21.56 8.18 15.30
CA GLU A 113 -20.98 8.81 14.11
C GLU A 113 -19.57 9.39 14.39
N ASP A 114 -19.38 10.01 15.55
CA ASP A 114 -18.09 10.58 15.97
C ASP A 114 -17.02 9.51 16.21
N ARG A 115 -17.40 8.36 16.78
CA ARG A 115 -16.49 7.22 16.99
C ARG A 115 -16.07 6.61 15.66
N ILE A 116 -17.02 6.46 14.73
CA ILE A 116 -16.74 5.97 13.38
C ILE A 116 -15.78 6.93 12.65
N CYS A 117 -16.05 8.24 12.68
CA CYS A 117 -15.17 9.26 12.10
C CYS A 117 -13.76 9.22 12.69
N LEU A 118 -13.66 9.11 14.02
CA LEU A 118 -12.37 9.03 14.71
C LEU A 118 -11.59 7.77 14.32
N ASN A 119 -12.27 6.62 14.24
CA ASN A 119 -11.67 5.35 13.83
C ASN A 119 -11.18 5.42 12.37
N LEU A 120 -11.99 5.95 11.46
CA LEU A 120 -11.61 6.16 10.06
C LEU A 120 -10.36 7.03 9.94
N ARG A 121 -10.33 8.17 10.66
CA ARG A 121 -9.18 9.08 10.66
C ARG A 121 -7.92 8.43 11.26
N ARG A 122 -8.05 7.66 12.34
CA ARG A 122 -6.94 6.92 12.95
C ARG A 122 -6.36 5.88 11.99
N THR A 123 -7.21 5.06 11.39
CA THR A 123 -6.78 4.04 10.41
C THR A 123 -6.13 4.67 9.19
N ALA A 124 -6.67 5.78 8.67
CA ALA A 124 -6.06 6.53 7.57
C ALA A 124 -4.66 7.08 7.94
N ALA A 125 -4.50 7.63 9.15
CA ALA A 125 -3.22 8.12 9.64
C ALA A 125 -2.19 6.98 9.77
N GLN A 126 -2.58 5.83 10.32
CA GLN A 126 -1.70 4.66 10.42
C GLN A 126 -1.24 4.12 9.06
N LEU A 127 -2.14 4.11 8.06
CA LEU A 127 -1.79 3.74 6.69
C LEU A 127 -0.77 4.71 6.09
N ARG A 128 -0.94 6.03 6.32
CA ARG A 128 0.01 7.04 5.85
C ARG A 128 1.36 7.00 6.56
N GLU A 129 1.37 6.74 7.86
CA GLU A 129 2.61 6.59 8.61
C GLU A 129 3.39 5.37 8.11
N THR A 130 2.70 4.24 7.89
CA THR A 130 3.32 3.05 7.30
C THR A 130 3.88 3.33 5.90
N LEU A 131 3.11 4.04 5.07
CA LEU A 131 3.57 4.48 3.74
C LEU A 131 4.82 5.39 3.83
N SER A 132 4.85 6.34 4.75
CA SER A 132 5.97 7.28 4.91
C SER A 132 7.24 6.59 5.39
N GLN A 133 7.11 5.60 6.29
CA GLN A 133 8.20 4.76 6.75
C GLN A 133 8.80 3.94 5.58
N LEU A 134 7.94 3.29 4.77
CA LEU A 134 8.37 2.53 3.59
C LEU A 134 9.10 3.42 2.58
N THR A 135 8.56 4.62 2.32
CA THR A 135 9.17 5.59 1.40
C THR A 135 10.54 6.05 1.92
N SER A 136 10.66 6.27 3.23
CA SER A 136 11.90 6.76 3.86
C SER A 136 13.01 5.71 3.86
N GLN A 137 12.68 4.44 4.18
CA GLN A 137 13.61 3.32 4.06
C GLN A 137 14.08 3.12 2.61
N ARG A 138 13.19 3.30 1.63
CA ARG A 138 13.59 3.27 0.21
C ARG A 138 14.58 4.37 -0.14
N LYS A 139 14.33 5.61 0.28
CA LYS A 139 15.27 6.72 0.03
C LYS A 139 16.65 6.45 0.64
N GLN A 140 16.71 5.85 1.83
CA GLN A 140 17.98 5.48 2.48
C GLN A 140 18.69 4.33 1.74
N THR A 141 17.97 3.26 1.41
CA THR A 141 18.55 2.12 0.67
C THR A 141 18.99 2.50 -0.74
N GLN A 142 18.29 3.41 -1.41
CA GLN A 142 18.71 3.98 -2.70
C GLN A 142 20.02 4.75 -2.59
N LYS A 143 20.21 5.54 -1.54
CA LYS A 143 21.47 6.27 -1.31
C LYS A 143 22.62 5.30 -1.06
N LEU A 144 22.38 4.26 -0.26
CA LEU A 144 23.38 3.23 0.04
C LEU A 144 23.70 2.38 -1.19
N SER A 145 22.69 2.01 -1.99
CA SER A 145 22.92 1.22 -3.21
C SER A 145 23.65 2.03 -4.27
N LEU A 146 23.35 3.33 -4.43
CA LEU A 146 24.11 4.23 -5.30
C LEU A 146 25.55 4.40 -4.84
N ALA A 147 25.80 4.50 -3.54
CA ALA A 147 27.16 4.57 -2.99
C ALA A 147 27.93 3.25 -3.22
N LEU A 148 27.26 2.11 -3.03
CA LEU A 148 27.84 0.78 -3.26
C LEU A 148 28.08 0.51 -4.75
N THR A 149 27.17 0.89 -5.65
CA THR A 149 27.38 0.74 -7.09
C THR A 149 28.44 1.70 -7.59
N ALA A 150 28.52 2.93 -7.06
CA ALA A 150 29.61 3.86 -7.36
C ALA A 150 30.98 3.29 -6.92
N SER A 151 31.06 2.72 -5.71
CA SER A 151 32.27 2.08 -5.20
C SER A 151 32.66 0.81 -5.98
N ALA A 152 31.70 -0.06 -6.29
CA ALA A 152 31.93 -1.26 -7.08
C ALA A 152 32.37 -0.94 -8.52
N CYS A 153 31.83 0.13 -9.11
CA CYS A 153 32.23 0.60 -10.43
C CYS A 153 33.66 1.18 -10.41
N GLY A 154 34.00 1.98 -9.39
CA GLY A 154 35.35 2.50 -9.20
C GLY A 154 36.39 1.39 -8.98
N LEU A 155 36.05 0.36 -8.20
CA LEU A 155 36.94 -0.79 -7.95
C LEU A 155 37.12 -1.66 -9.20
N LEU A 156 36.06 -1.82 -10.02
CA LEU A 156 36.16 -2.47 -11.32
C LEU A 156 37.10 -1.72 -12.27
N VAL A 157 37.03 -0.39 -12.31
CA VAL A 157 37.95 0.44 -13.12
C VAL A 157 39.39 0.26 -12.67
N ILE A 158 39.66 0.24 -11.35
CA ILE A 158 41.01 0.00 -10.81
C ILE A 158 41.52 -1.41 -11.15
N LEU A 159 40.65 -2.42 -11.12
CA LEU A 159 41.01 -3.80 -11.43
C LEU A 159 41.15 -4.04 -12.96
N LEU A 160 40.62 -3.12 -13.77
CA LEU A 160 40.72 -3.09 -15.23
C LEU A 160 41.94 -2.31 -15.75
N LEU A 161 42.60 -1.52 -14.89
CA LEU A 161 43.78 -0.70 -15.17
C LEU A 161 45.04 -1.45 -14.78
#